data_AF-A0A2S5M1E2-F1
#
_entry.id   AF-A0A2S5M1E2-F1
#
_cell.length_a   1.000
_cell.length_b   1.000
_cell.length_c   1.000
_cell.angle_alpha   90.00
_cell.angle_beta   90.00
_cell.angle_gamma   90.00
#
_symmetry.space_group_name_H-M   'P 1'
#
loop_
_entity.id
_entity.type
_entity.pdbx_description
1 polymer ?
#
loop_
_entity_poly.entity_id
_entity_poly.type
_entity_poly.pdbx_seq_one_letter_code
_entity_poly.pdbx_strand_id
1 'polypeptide(L)'
;MNIVTKKLFGLMLIGLLFSNVTFAGMNEDVVQLQKSWEKLKYQTPTAQQEKGFEALLAESKAVTAQYPDKAEPLIWQGIIEATFAGVRNGISGQLAALSLVKSAKKSFDAAIGINPNALHGSAYTSLGSLYYQVPSWPISFGDNQKAKEYLTKGLELNPEGIDSNYFYGDYLYKTGDVSKAETVLKKAL
;
A
#
# COMPACT_ATOMS: atom_id res chain seq x y z
N MET A 1 28.14 -15.83 71.09
CA MET A 1 28.21 -14.39 71.46
C MET A 1 27.94 -13.59 70.21
N ASN A 2 26.77 -12.94 70.17
CA ASN A 2 26.36 -11.76 69.39
C ASN A 2 26.40 -11.82 67.84
N ILE A 3 25.45 -11.30 67.05
CA ILE A 3 24.05 -10.81 67.15
C ILE A 3 23.71 -10.41 65.69
N VAL A 4 22.54 -10.82 65.17
CA VAL A 4 21.59 -10.09 64.28
C VAL A 4 22.12 -9.60 62.90
N THR A 5 21.46 -9.78 61.74
CA THR A 5 20.36 -8.92 61.23
C THR A 5 19.77 -9.43 59.89
N LYS A 6 18.43 -9.46 59.82
CA LYS A 6 17.51 -8.98 58.75
C LYS A 6 17.52 -9.55 57.30
N LYS A 7 16.36 -10.16 57.00
CA LYS A 7 15.61 -10.29 55.73
C LYS A 7 16.03 -9.37 54.57
N LEU A 8 15.98 -9.91 53.34
CA LEU A 8 15.35 -9.20 52.21
C LEU A 8 14.77 -10.19 51.18
N PHE A 9 13.44 -10.15 51.08
CA PHE A 9 12.66 -10.56 49.91
C PHE A 9 13.00 -9.59 48.77
N GLY A 10 13.27 -10.07 47.57
CA GLY A 10 13.59 -9.21 46.42
C GLY A 10 13.17 -9.85 45.11
N LEU A 11 11.91 -9.64 44.75
CA LEU A 11 11.38 -9.80 43.40
C LEU A 11 12.22 -8.96 42.42
N MET A 12 12.64 -9.52 41.29
CA MET A 12 13.02 -8.71 40.12
C MET A 12 12.60 -9.42 38.83
N LEU A 13 11.29 -9.36 38.55
CA LEU A 13 10.73 -9.51 37.21
C LEU A 13 10.91 -8.16 36.52
N ILE A 14 12.00 -7.98 35.77
CA ILE A 14 12.21 -6.80 34.92
C ILE A 14 12.59 -7.27 33.51
N GLY A 15 11.78 -6.86 32.54
CA GLY A 15 12.30 -6.52 31.21
C GLY A 15 11.77 -7.29 30.00
N LEU A 16 10.45 -7.34 29.78
CA LEU A 16 9.88 -7.65 28.46
C LEU A 16 8.74 -6.65 28.14
N LEU A 17 9.08 -5.38 27.89
CA LEU A 17 8.09 -4.37 27.44
C LEU A 17 8.53 -3.54 26.21
N PHE A 18 9.61 -3.91 25.51
CA PHE A 18 10.14 -3.06 24.43
C PHE A 18 9.50 -3.23 23.04
N SER A 19 8.60 -4.19 22.83
CA SER A 19 8.03 -4.49 21.49
C SER A 19 6.73 -3.76 21.15
N ASN A 20 6.06 -3.11 22.12
CA ASN A 20 4.74 -2.50 21.87
C ASN A 20 4.81 -1.06 21.33
N VAL A 21 5.89 -0.32 21.60
CA VAL A 21 6.01 1.09 21.17
C VAL A 21 6.17 1.21 19.65
N THR A 22 6.90 0.29 19.02
CA THR A 22 7.19 0.34 17.58
C THR A 22 5.97 0.05 16.70
N PHE A 23 5.02 -0.75 17.20
CA PHE A 23 3.80 -1.10 16.44
C PHE A 23 2.77 0.05 16.47
N ALA A 24 2.60 0.70 17.63
CA ALA A 24 1.71 1.85 17.75
C ALA A 24 2.17 3.02 16.87
N GLY A 25 3.46 3.35 16.90
CA GLY A 25 4.02 4.42 16.06
C GLY A 25 3.88 4.15 14.55
N MET A 26 4.15 2.91 14.11
CA MET A 26 3.99 2.54 12.69
C MET A 26 2.55 2.70 12.20
N ASN A 27 1.58 2.27 12.99
CA ASN A 27 0.16 2.42 12.62
C ASN A 27 -0.24 3.90 12.50
N GLU A 28 0.23 4.76 13.41
CA GLU A 28 -0.01 6.21 13.35
C GLU A 28 0.60 6.83 12.09
N ASP A 29 1.85 6.49 11.78
CA ASP A 29 2.55 6.97 10.57
C ASP A 29 1.84 6.51 9.28
N VAL A 30 1.42 5.25 9.22
CA VAL A 30 0.66 4.69 8.09
C VAL A 30 -0.70 5.39 7.93
N VAL A 31 -1.44 5.60 9.03
CA VAL A 31 -2.71 6.33 9.02
C VAL A 31 -2.51 7.78 8.57
N GLN A 32 -1.39 8.40 8.94
CA GLN A 32 -1.07 9.76 8.50
C GLN A 32 -0.79 9.82 7.00
N LEU A 33 -0.03 8.87 6.44
CA LEU A 33 0.17 8.74 4.99
C LEU A 33 -1.17 8.59 4.25
N GLN A 34 -2.05 7.72 4.75
CA GLN A 34 -3.40 7.53 4.22
C GLN A 34 -4.19 8.84 4.17
N LYS A 35 -4.30 9.55 5.30
CA LYS A 35 -5.05 10.81 5.39
C LYS A 35 -4.49 11.88 4.46
N SER A 36 -3.17 12.00 4.39
CA SER A 36 -2.50 12.93 3.47
C SER A 36 -2.78 12.57 2.02
N TRP A 37 -2.74 11.27 1.66
CA TRP A 37 -3.08 10.78 0.33
C TRP A 37 -4.54 11.10 -0.02
N GLU A 38 -5.50 10.81 0.87
CA GLU A 38 -6.93 11.08 0.66
C GLU A 38 -7.19 12.57 0.41
N LYS A 39 -6.59 13.44 1.23
CA LYS A 39 -6.70 14.89 1.08
C LYS A 39 -6.13 15.37 -0.26
N LEU A 40 -4.96 14.86 -0.66
CA LEU A 40 -4.35 15.22 -1.93
C LEU A 40 -5.19 14.72 -3.11
N LYS A 41 -5.68 13.48 -3.04
CA LYS A 41 -6.43 12.86 -4.14
C LYS A 41 -7.81 13.48 -4.34
N TYR A 42 -8.56 13.70 -3.26
CA TYR A 42 -9.98 14.04 -3.34
C TYR A 42 -10.31 15.50 -3.01
N GLN A 43 -9.45 16.20 -2.27
CA GLN A 43 -9.75 17.55 -1.75
C GLN A 43 -8.83 18.65 -2.29
N THR A 44 -7.76 18.28 -3.02
CA THR A 44 -6.77 19.24 -3.54
C THR A 44 -6.99 19.48 -5.03
N PRO A 45 -7.01 20.74 -5.50
CA PRO A 45 -7.14 21.06 -6.93
C PRO A 45 -6.04 20.41 -7.78
N THR A 46 -6.38 19.90 -8.96
CA THR A 46 -5.45 19.16 -9.85
C THR A 46 -4.12 19.90 -10.08
N ALA A 47 -4.16 21.22 -10.29
CA ALA A 47 -2.97 22.04 -10.51
C ALA A 47 -1.98 22.06 -9.33
N GLN A 48 -2.43 21.68 -8.13
CA GLN A 48 -1.63 21.63 -6.90
C GLN A 48 -1.24 20.20 -6.50
N GLN A 49 -1.86 19.18 -7.12
CA GLN A 49 -1.66 17.78 -6.73
C GLN A 49 -0.22 17.31 -6.96
N GLU A 50 0.42 17.69 -8.07
CA GLU A 50 1.77 17.21 -8.38
C GLU A 50 2.76 17.57 -7.27
N LYS A 51 2.86 18.86 -6.90
CA LYS A 51 3.73 19.30 -5.80
C LYS A 51 3.37 18.65 -4.46
N GLY A 52 2.08 18.45 -4.20
CA GLY A 52 1.61 17.78 -2.98
C GLY A 52 2.08 16.32 -2.92
N PHE A 53 1.93 15.58 -4.01
CA PHE A 53 2.37 14.18 -4.09
C PHE A 53 3.90 14.04 -4.09
N GLU A 54 4.66 15.02 -4.58
CA GLU A 54 6.12 15.04 -4.43
C GLU A 54 6.52 15.06 -2.95
N ALA A 55 5.90 15.94 -2.16
CA ALA A 55 6.15 16.02 -0.72
C ALA A 55 5.72 14.73 0.01
N LEU A 56 4.52 14.22 -0.30
CA LEU A 56 4.01 13.00 0.31
C LEU A 56 4.85 11.76 -0.06
N LEU A 57 5.41 11.70 -1.26
CA LEU A 57 6.33 10.62 -1.65
C LEU A 57 7.66 10.70 -0.89
N ALA A 58 8.14 11.89 -0.54
CA ALA A 58 9.32 12.04 0.31
C ALA A 58 9.02 11.58 1.75
N GLU A 59 7.84 11.92 2.28
CA GLU A 59 7.36 11.48 3.59
C GLU A 59 7.22 9.94 3.65
N SER A 60 6.58 9.32 2.66
CA SER A 60 6.41 7.86 2.65
C SER A 60 7.74 7.11 2.59
N LYS A 61 8.75 7.65 1.88
CA LYS A 61 10.11 7.10 1.89
C LYS A 61 10.80 7.19 3.25
N ALA A 62 10.54 8.25 4.02
CA ALA A 62 11.05 8.36 5.37
C ALA A 62 10.39 7.31 6.30
N VAL A 63 9.07 7.13 6.18
CA VAL A 63 8.32 6.11 6.94
C VAL A 63 8.78 4.70 6.58
N THR A 64 8.97 4.38 5.30
CA THR A 64 9.48 3.03 4.90
C THR A 64 10.91 2.79 5.38
N ALA A 65 11.77 3.82 5.39
CA ALA A 65 13.12 3.71 5.95
C ALA A 65 13.13 3.50 7.47
N GLN A 66 12.12 4.03 8.19
CA GLN A 66 11.95 3.83 9.63
C GLN A 66 11.47 2.42 9.97
N TYR A 67 10.74 1.76 9.06
CA TYR A 67 10.16 0.43 9.26
C TYR A 67 10.52 -0.53 8.10
N PRO A 68 11.82 -0.87 7.91
CA PRO A 68 12.30 -1.59 6.72
C PRO A 68 11.70 -3.00 6.56
N ASP A 69 11.28 -3.63 7.66
CA ASP A 69 10.74 -5.00 7.68
C ASP A 69 9.21 -5.03 7.77
N LYS A 70 8.52 -3.93 7.44
CA LYS A 70 7.05 -3.82 7.49
C LYS A 70 6.46 -3.62 6.10
N ALA A 71 5.42 -4.39 5.81
CA ALA A 71 4.77 -4.35 4.50
C ALA A 71 3.83 -3.14 4.39
N GLU A 72 3.17 -2.73 5.47
CA GLU A 72 2.14 -1.70 5.48
C GLU A 72 2.65 -0.33 4.98
N PRO A 73 3.82 0.18 5.43
CA PRO A 73 4.41 1.39 4.85
C PRO A 73 4.76 1.26 3.37
N LEU A 74 5.25 0.10 2.93
CA LEU A 74 5.59 -0.16 1.54
C LEU A 74 4.34 -0.21 0.64
N ILE A 75 3.23 -0.77 1.14
CA ILE A 75 1.94 -0.76 0.43
C ILE A 75 1.48 0.68 0.23
N TRP A 76 1.51 1.51 1.27
CA TRP A 76 1.11 2.92 1.14
C TRP A 76 2.05 3.72 0.24
N GLN A 77 3.36 3.49 0.33
CA GLN A 77 4.30 4.10 -0.62
C GLN A 77 3.96 3.70 -2.06
N GLY A 78 3.68 2.42 -2.32
CA GLY A 78 3.27 1.96 -3.66
C GLY A 78 1.97 2.60 -4.16
N ILE A 79 0.97 2.77 -3.29
CA ILE A 79 -0.30 3.45 -3.61
C ILE A 79 -0.05 4.92 -3.95
N ILE A 80 0.80 5.61 -3.16
CA ILE A 80 1.21 7.00 -3.40
C ILE A 80 1.94 7.10 -4.75
N GLU A 81 2.91 6.22 -5.02
CA GLU A 81 3.67 6.18 -6.27
C GLU A 81 2.76 5.95 -7.49
N ALA A 82 1.85 4.98 -7.41
CA ALA A 82 0.89 4.67 -8.48
C ALA A 82 -0.08 5.84 -8.73
N THR A 83 -0.61 6.43 -7.67
CA THR A 83 -1.51 7.59 -7.77
C THR A 83 -0.78 8.78 -8.37
N PHE A 84 0.44 9.05 -7.91
CA PHE A 84 1.25 10.15 -8.39
C PHE A 84 1.65 9.97 -9.85
N ALA A 85 1.88 8.73 -10.30
CA ALA A 85 2.11 8.45 -11.72
C ALA A 85 0.93 8.92 -12.58
N GLY A 86 -0.31 8.66 -12.14
CA GLY A 86 -1.52 9.14 -12.81
C GLY A 86 -1.60 10.66 -12.87
N VAL A 87 -1.27 11.35 -11.77
CA VAL A 87 -1.21 12.82 -11.71
C VAL A 87 -0.17 13.37 -12.69
N ARG A 88 1.07 12.84 -12.65
CA ARG A 88 2.14 13.28 -13.56
C ARG A 88 1.83 12.98 -15.01
N ASN A 89 1.19 11.85 -15.32
CA ASN A 89 0.79 11.54 -16.70
C ASN A 89 -0.13 12.63 -17.28
N GLY A 90 -1.01 13.20 -16.46
CA GLY A 90 -1.91 14.29 -16.86
C GLY A 90 -1.28 15.67 -16.93
N ILE A 91 -0.11 15.89 -16.32
CA ILE A 91 0.52 17.22 -16.17
C ILE A 91 1.90 17.28 -16.83
N SER A 92 2.84 16.46 -16.33
CA SER A 92 4.25 16.42 -16.73
C SER A 92 4.56 15.39 -17.83
N GLY A 93 3.59 14.57 -18.21
CA GLY A 93 3.65 13.63 -19.32
C GLY A 93 4.07 12.19 -18.96
N GLN A 94 4.04 11.33 -19.97
CA GLN A 94 4.13 9.87 -19.82
C GLN A 94 5.47 9.38 -19.26
N LEU A 95 6.60 10.01 -19.61
CA LEU A 95 7.92 9.58 -19.14
C LEU A 95 8.06 9.72 -17.62
N ALA A 96 7.54 10.81 -17.06
CA ALA A 96 7.57 11.06 -15.62
C ALA A 96 6.65 10.10 -14.85
N ALA A 97 5.56 9.63 -15.48
CA ALA A 97 4.69 8.61 -14.93
C ALA A 97 5.32 7.20 -14.99
N LEU A 98 6.06 6.88 -16.04
CA LEU A 98 6.67 5.56 -16.23
C LEU A 98 7.68 5.19 -15.15
N SER A 99 8.45 6.15 -14.63
CA SER A 99 9.38 5.89 -13.52
C SER A 99 8.63 5.60 -12.22
N LEU A 100 7.54 6.31 -11.96
CA LEU A 100 6.71 6.13 -10.76
C LEU A 100 5.99 4.79 -10.75
N VAL A 101 5.38 4.34 -11.86
CA VAL A 101 4.73 3.01 -11.90
C VAL A 101 5.74 1.86 -11.72
N LYS A 102 6.98 2.03 -12.19
CA LYS A 102 8.06 1.06 -11.95
C LYS A 102 8.50 1.05 -10.48
N SER A 103 8.48 2.20 -9.81
CA SER A 103 8.72 2.30 -8.37
C SER A 103 7.60 1.63 -7.58
N ALA A 104 6.34 1.95 -7.90
CA ALA A 104 5.15 1.37 -7.28
C ALA A 104 5.17 -0.16 -7.34
N LYS A 105 5.50 -0.72 -8.51
CA LYS A 105 5.67 -2.16 -8.68
C LYS A 105 6.68 -2.74 -7.68
N LYS A 106 7.85 -2.13 -7.54
CA LYS A 106 8.89 -2.60 -6.60
C LYS A 106 8.41 -2.53 -5.16
N SER A 107 7.73 -1.45 -4.78
CA SER A 107 7.16 -1.28 -3.44
C SER A 107 6.14 -2.38 -3.11
N PHE A 108 5.23 -2.69 -4.05
CA PHE A 108 4.26 -3.77 -3.87
C PHE A 108 4.91 -5.16 -3.87
N ASP A 109 5.86 -5.44 -4.78
CA ASP A 109 6.59 -6.71 -4.79
C ASP A 109 7.31 -6.94 -3.45
N ALA A 110 7.96 -5.90 -2.92
CA ALA A 110 8.64 -5.95 -1.62
C ALA A 110 7.65 -6.18 -0.47
N ALA A 111 6.53 -5.47 -0.45
CA ALA A 111 5.48 -5.66 0.54
C ALA A 111 4.93 -7.10 0.54
N ILE A 112 4.65 -7.65 -0.64
CA ILE A 112 4.19 -9.04 -0.81
C ILE A 112 5.25 -10.02 -0.28
N GLY A 113 6.53 -9.75 -0.51
CA GLY A 113 7.63 -10.56 0.01
C GLY A 113 7.74 -10.56 1.53
N ILE A 114 7.37 -9.45 2.20
CA ILE A 114 7.41 -9.31 3.66
C ILE A 114 6.16 -9.92 4.31
N ASN A 115 4.98 -9.50 3.88
CA ASN A 115 3.71 -10.00 4.38
C ASN A 115 2.63 -9.93 3.28
N PRO A 116 2.33 -11.06 2.61
CA PRO A 116 1.36 -11.09 1.51
C PRO A 116 -0.08 -10.77 1.95
N ASN A 117 -0.37 -10.89 3.24
CA ASN A 117 -1.71 -10.65 3.79
C ASN A 117 -1.88 -9.26 4.41
N ALA A 118 -0.81 -8.45 4.43
CA ALA A 118 -0.85 -7.11 5.00
C ALA A 118 -1.94 -6.26 4.34
N LEU A 119 -2.66 -5.50 5.18
CA LEU A 119 -3.80 -4.67 4.77
C LEU A 119 -4.83 -5.45 3.94
N HIS A 120 -5.11 -6.71 4.31
CA HIS A 120 -6.06 -7.57 3.60
C HIS A 120 -5.69 -7.79 2.13
N GLY A 121 -4.39 -7.88 1.82
CA GLY A 121 -3.91 -8.15 0.47
C GLY A 121 -3.95 -6.94 -0.47
N SER A 122 -4.04 -5.71 0.04
CA SER A 122 -4.04 -4.48 -0.79
C SER A 122 -2.89 -4.43 -1.80
N ALA A 123 -1.71 -4.97 -1.46
CA ALA A 123 -0.57 -5.04 -2.38
C ALA A 123 -0.93 -5.81 -3.67
N TYR A 124 -1.66 -6.93 -3.56
CA TYR A 124 -2.11 -7.71 -4.71
C TYR A 124 -3.12 -6.93 -5.54
N THR A 125 -4.12 -6.31 -4.91
CA THR A 125 -5.13 -5.51 -5.60
C THR A 125 -4.49 -4.34 -6.37
N SER A 126 -3.62 -3.56 -5.71
CA SER A 126 -2.97 -2.41 -6.34
C SER A 126 -1.98 -2.81 -7.43
N LEU A 127 -1.18 -3.86 -7.23
CA LEU A 127 -0.24 -4.33 -8.25
C LEU A 127 -0.97 -4.95 -9.45
N GLY A 128 -2.02 -5.73 -9.20
CA GLY A 128 -2.88 -6.27 -10.25
C GLY A 128 -3.53 -5.16 -11.07
N SER A 129 -3.95 -4.07 -10.43
CA SER A 129 -4.43 -2.87 -11.08
C SER A 129 -3.40 -2.25 -12.02
N LEU A 130 -2.15 -2.11 -11.59
CA LEU A 130 -1.09 -1.57 -12.43
C LEU A 130 -0.84 -2.43 -13.67
N TYR A 131 -0.87 -3.77 -13.53
CA TYR A 131 -0.60 -4.67 -14.65
C TYR A 131 -1.55 -4.50 -15.83
N TYR A 132 -2.82 -4.14 -15.65
CA TYR A 132 -3.73 -3.90 -16.78
C TYR A 132 -3.81 -2.42 -17.21
N GLN A 133 -3.32 -1.50 -16.37
CA GLN A 133 -3.41 -0.05 -16.63
C GLN A 133 -2.17 0.53 -17.32
N VAL A 134 -1.00 -0.09 -17.16
CA VAL A 134 0.24 0.39 -17.78
C VAL A 134 0.51 -0.28 -19.14
N PRO A 135 1.27 0.36 -20.05
CA PRO A 135 1.64 -0.26 -21.32
C PRO A 135 2.40 -1.58 -21.15
N SER A 136 2.23 -2.50 -22.09
CA SER A 136 3.03 -3.72 -22.15
C SER A 136 4.48 -3.47 -22.53
N TRP A 137 5.27 -4.54 -22.49
CA TRP A 137 6.65 -4.56 -22.99
C TRP A 137 6.69 -4.11 -24.47
N PRO A 138 7.68 -3.31 -24.90
CA PRO A 138 8.89 -2.90 -24.17
C PRO A 138 8.79 -1.60 -23.37
N ILE A 139 7.62 -0.94 -23.35
CA ILE A 139 7.47 0.39 -22.74
C ILE A 139 7.38 0.30 -21.21
N SER A 140 6.55 -0.61 -20.71
CA SER A 140 6.42 -0.90 -19.28
C SER A 140 6.16 -2.40 -19.06
N PHE A 141 5.52 -2.76 -17.94
CA PHE A 141 5.36 -4.14 -17.49
C PHE A 141 3.91 -4.66 -17.60
N GLY A 142 3.05 -3.97 -18.35
CA GLY A 142 1.64 -4.32 -18.46
C GLY A 142 1.42 -5.74 -19.01
N ASP A 143 0.55 -6.50 -18.33
CA ASP A 143 0.28 -7.91 -18.60
C ASP A 143 -1.11 -8.28 -18.01
N ASN A 144 -2.10 -8.49 -18.88
CA ASN A 144 -3.48 -8.80 -18.47
C ASN A 144 -3.61 -10.17 -17.76
N GLN A 145 -2.71 -11.11 -18.01
CA GLN A 145 -2.73 -12.41 -17.34
C GLN A 145 -2.26 -12.24 -15.90
N LYS A 146 -1.17 -11.51 -15.68
CA LYS A 146 -0.74 -11.14 -14.33
C LYS A 146 -1.77 -10.28 -13.61
N ALA A 147 -2.37 -9.30 -14.28
CA ALA A 147 -3.44 -8.51 -13.68
C ALA A 147 -4.55 -9.39 -13.09
N LYS A 148 -5.02 -10.38 -13.85
CA LYS A 148 -6.02 -11.35 -13.38
C LYS A 148 -5.56 -12.13 -12.17
N GLU A 149 -4.33 -12.66 -12.20
CA GLU A 149 -3.75 -13.45 -11.12
C GLU A 149 -3.72 -12.64 -9.81
N TYR A 150 -3.12 -11.45 -9.86
CA TYR A 150 -2.99 -10.57 -8.69
C TYR A 150 -4.35 -10.07 -8.19
N LEU A 151 -5.25 -9.63 -9.07
CA LEU A 151 -6.59 -9.17 -8.67
C LEU A 151 -7.45 -10.29 -8.08
N THR A 152 -7.36 -11.50 -8.64
CA THR A 152 -8.04 -12.67 -8.05
C THR A 152 -7.51 -12.94 -6.66
N LYS A 153 -6.18 -12.85 -6.46
CA LYS A 153 -5.59 -13.03 -5.13
C LYS A 153 -6.02 -11.96 -4.13
N GLY A 154 -6.04 -10.69 -4.55
CA GLY A 154 -6.55 -9.59 -3.73
C GLY A 154 -8.03 -9.73 -3.36
N LEU A 155 -8.85 -10.27 -4.26
CA LEU A 155 -10.25 -10.59 -4.01
C LEU A 155 -10.42 -11.77 -3.05
N GLU A 156 -9.60 -12.82 -3.16
CA GLU A 156 -9.61 -13.94 -2.20
C GLU A 156 -9.27 -13.48 -0.78
N LEU A 157 -8.32 -12.56 -0.63
CA LEU A 157 -7.88 -12.04 0.66
C LEU A 157 -8.87 -11.03 1.26
N ASN A 158 -9.64 -10.33 0.42
CA ASN A 158 -10.63 -9.34 0.86
C ASN A 158 -11.90 -9.40 -0.02
N PRO A 159 -12.73 -10.46 0.13
CA PRO A 159 -13.85 -10.73 -0.78
C PRO A 159 -14.97 -9.70 -0.71
N GLU A 160 -15.08 -8.99 0.40
CA GLU A 160 -16.08 -7.93 0.64
C GLU A 160 -15.43 -6.54 0.65
N GLY A 161 -14.15 -6.44 0.27
CA GLY A 161 -13.42 -5.18 0.18
C GLY A 161 -13.86 -4.37 -1.03
N ILE A 162 -14.11 -3.08 -0.81
CA ILE A 162 -14.49 -2.13 -1.88
C ILE A 162 -13.44 -2.11 -2.98
N ASP A 163 -12.16 -1.90 -2.64
CA ASP A 163 -11.08 -1.81 -3.63
C ASP A 163 -10.89 -3.13 -4.40
N SER A 164 -10.88 -4.27 -3.71
CA SER A 164 -10.69 -5.57 -4.34
C SER A 164 -11.81 -5.90 -5.34
N ASN A 165 -13.07 -5.59 -4.99
CA ASN A 165 -14.18 -5.75 -5.92
C ASN A 165 -14.17 -4.70 -7.04
N TYR A 166 -13.87 -3.45 -6.72
CA TYR A 166 -13.81 -2.37 -7.71
C TYR A 166 -12.78 -2.66 -8.81
N PHE A 167 -11.52 -2.94 -8.43
CA PHE A 167 -10.45 -3.14 -9.40
C PHE A 167 -10.57 -4.46 -10.16
N TYR A 168 -11.08 -5.53 -9.54
CA TYR A 168 -11.39 -6.76 -10.28
C TYR A 168 -12.53 -6.55 -11.27
N GLY A 169 -13.58 -5.82 -10.87
CA GLY A 169 -14.68 -5.42 -11.74
C GLY A 169 -14.23 -4.56 -12.91
N ASP A 170 -13.40 -3.53 -12.68
CA ASP A 170 -12.84 -2.68 -13.73
C ASP A 170 -11.96 -3.48 -14.69
N TYR A 171 -11.13 -4.40 -14.18
CA TYR A 171 -10.37 -5.32 -15.03
C TYR A 171 -11.27 -6.17 -15.94
N LEU A 172 -12.34 -6.76 -15.40
CA LEU A 172 -13.30 -7.56 -16.17
C LEU A 172 -13.97 -6.70 -17.25
N TYR A 173 -14.36 -5.48 -16.90
CA TYR A 173 -14.94 -4.53 -17.85
C TYR A 173 -13.96 -4.18 -18.98
N LYS A 174 -12.71 -3.81 -18.64
CA LYS A 174 -11.65 -3.46 -19.60
C LYS A 174 -11.24 -4.62 -20.49
N THR A 175 -11.42 -5.86 -20.03
CA THR A 175 -11.08 -7.08 -20.79
C THR A 175 -12.29 -7.73 -21.49
N GLY A 176 -13.48 -7.13 -21.38
CA GLY A 176 -14.67 -7.48 -22.16
C GLY A 176 -15.67 -8.41 -21.46
N ASP A 177 -15.42 -8.85 -20.22
CA ASP A 177 -16.37 -9.66 -19.44
C ASP A 177 -17.35 -8.76 -18.66
N VAL A 178 -18.19 -8.04 -19.41
CA VAL A 178 -19.08 -7.00 -18.88
C VAL A 178 -20.12 -7.57 -17.90
N SER A 179 -20.67 -8.76 -18.18
CA SER A 179 -21.68 -9.38 -17.31
C SER A 179 -21.11 -9.75 -15.94
N LYS A 180 -19.88 -10.27 -15.90
CA LYS A 180 -19.21 -10.57 -14.63
C LYS A 180 -18.77 -9.27 -13.93
N ALA A 181 -18.30 -8.28 -14.69
CA ALA A 181 -17.94 -6.97 -14.15
C ALA A 181 -19.12 -6.34 -13.38
N GLU A 182 -20.32 -6.33 -13.95
CA GLU A 182 -21.52 -5.80 -13.29
C GLU A 182 -21.79 -6.49 -11.95
N THR A 183 -21.69 -7.82 -11.93
CA THR A 183 -21.94 -8.62 -10.71
C THR A 183 -20.93 -8.27 -9.60
N VAL A 184 -19.65 -8.16 -9.95
CA VAL A 184 -18.58 -7.85 -9.00
C VAL A 184 -18.67 -6.40 -8.53
N LEU A 185 -18.89 -5.45 -9.44
CA LEU A 185 -18.92 -4.01 -9.12
C LEU A 185 -20.06 -3.64 -8.17
N LYS A 186 -21.17 -4.38 -8.17
CA LYS A 186 -22.27 -4.18 -7.20
C LYS A 186 -21.84 -4.41 -5.74
N LYS A 187 -20.75 -5.14 -5.50
CA LYS A 187 -20.17 -5.31 -4.16
C LYS A 187 -19.31 -4.12 -3.71
N ALA A 188 -19.00 -3.19 -4.60
CA ALA A 188 -18.16 -2.03 -4.35
C ALA A 188 -18.97 -0.70 -4.28
N LEU A 189 -20.30 -0.79 -4.15
CA LEU A 189 -21.24 0.33 -4.02
C LEU A 189 -21.79 0.39 -2.60
#